data_AF-A0A3D0VQV2-F1
#
_entry.id   AF-A0A3D0VQV2-F1
#
_cell.length_a   1.000
_cell.length_b   1.000
_cell.length_c   1.000
_cell.angle_alpha   90.00
_cell.angle_beta   90.00
_cell.angle_gamma   90.00
#
_symmetry.space_group_name_H-M   'P 1'
#
loop_
_entity.id
_entity.type
_entity.pdbx_description
1 polymer ?
#
loop_
_entity_poly.entity_id
_entity_poly.type
_entity_poly.pdbx_seq_one_letter_code
_entity_poly.pdbx_strand_id
1 'polypeptide(L)'
;MGRLYMLFFLLIVCACGISQAQDTLYMMSGRLKTNINVLEMDSTKIAYAPGRSIKVNSRGLVRTKYKERQDVFEIWYEDSTRELAYIMDSSGFIITPEQARSYVDGCHDAFQYSHNRIVGPICYVVTLSSIFILPPIAVIAVPCVFSAATAIFTPEFPVDKVDESQVNKYYILGYQDTRKIKKVKSSMFFGIAAIATGFAFSFLTN
;
A
#
# COMPACT_ATOMS: atom_id res chain seq x y z
N MET A 1 45.99 1.65 -25.31
CA MET A 1 45.53 2.45 -24.15
C MET A 1 44.01 2.37 -23.90
N GLY A 2 43.13 2.41 -24.91
CA GLY A 2 41.67 2.42 -24.69
C GLY A 2 41.04 1.23 -23.95
N ARG A 3 41.59 0.00 -24.09
CA ARG A 3 41.07 -1.20 -23.40
C ARG A 3 41.24 -1.15 -21.87
N LEU A 4 42.31 -0.51 -21.38
CA LEU A 4 42.59 -0.40 -19.95
C LEU A 4 41.64 0.61 -19.27
N TYR A 5 41.38 1.75 -19.94
CA TYR A 5 40.41 2.74 -19.47
C TYR A 5 38.97 2.22 -19.49
N MET A 6 38.61 1.41 -20.49
CA MET A 6 37.28 0.79 -20.55
C MET A 6 37.06 -0.19 -19.40
N LEU A 7 38.07 -0.99 -19.03
CA LEU A 7 38.03 -1.88 -17.86
C LEU A 7 37.92 -1.11 -16.53
N PHE A 8 38.65 0.00 -16.39
CA PHE A 8 38.59 0.85 -15.21
C PHE A 8 37.22 1.54 -15.07
N PHE A 9 36.64 1.99 -16.19
CA PHE A 9 35.29 2.56 -16.22
C PHE A 9 34.21 1.53 -15.87
N LEU A 10 34.32 0.30 -16.37
CA LEU A 10 33.41 -0.80 -16.03
C LEU A 10 33.50 -1.19 -14.54
N LEU A 11 34.71 -1.21 -13.97
CA LEU A 11 34.93 -1.43 -12.54
C LEU A 11 34.32 -0.33 -11.67
N ILE A 12 34.44 0.94 -12.07
CA ILE A 12 33.82 2.07 -11.36
C ILE A 12 32.29 2.01 -11.45
N VAL A 13 31.73 1.69 -12.63
CA VAL A 13 30.27 1.56 -12.79
C VAL A 13 29.72 0.36 -11.99
N CYS A 14 30.43 -0.76 -11.96
CA CYS A 14 30.08 -1.91 -11.12
C CYS A 14 30.21 -1.59 -9.62
N ALA A 15 31.26 -0.87 -9.20
CA ALA A 15 31.44 -0.49 -7.79
C ALA A 15 30.44 0.59 -7.33
N CYS A 16 30.08 1.55 -8.19
CA CYS A 16 29.08 2.57 -7.89
C CYS A 16 27.65 2.00 -7.88
N GLY A 17 27.36 0.94 -8.64
CA GLY A 17 26.05 0.28 -8.66
C GLY A 17 25.69 -0.46 -7.36
N ILE A 18 26.66 -0.74 -6.49
CA ILE A 18 26.48 -1.50 -5.24
C ILE A 18 26.05 -0.60 -4.07
N SER A 19 26.20 0.73 -4.18
CA SER A 19 26.23 1.63 -3.02
C SER A 19 24.90 2.30 -2.61
N GLN A 20 23.73 1.81 -3.01
CA GLN A 20 22.45 2.33 -2.49
C GLN A 20 21.36 1.26 -2.29
N ALA A 21 21.73 0.04 -1.91
CA ALA A 21 20.75 -0.87 -1.32
C ALA A 21 20.38 -0.35 0.08
N GLN A 22 19.12 -0.47 0.47
CA GLN A 22 18.60 0.09 1.74
C GLN A 22 17.57 -0.85 2.30
N ASP A 23 17.43 -0.82 3.63
CA ASP A 23 16.41 -1.62 4.27
C ASP A 23 15.02 -1.20 3.78
N THR A 24 14.18 -2.20 3.59
CA THR A 24 12.81 -2.05 3.12
C THR A 24 11.90 -2.92 3.97
N LEU A 25 10.84 -2.33 4.53
CA LEU A 25 9.76 -3.11 5.13
C LEU A 25 8.76 -3.46 4.04
N TYR A 26 8.58 -4.76 3.81
CA TYR A 26 7.49 -5.26 3.00
C TYR A 26 6.27 -5.48 3.88
N MET A 27 5.26 -4.65 3.70
CA MET A 27 4.09 -4.64 4.56
C MET A 27 3.09 -5.73 4.15
N MET A 28 2.32 -6.27 5.09
CA MET A 28 1.21 -7.20 4.82
C MET A 28 0.16 -6.61 3.86
N SER A 29 0.07 -5.28 3.80
CA SER A 29 -0.76 -4.57 2.81
C SER A 29 -0.24 -4.60 1.37
N GLY A 30 0.91 -5.21 1.09
CA GLY A 30 1.59 -5.15 -0.22
C GLY A 30 2.33 -3.84 -0.50
N ARG A 31 2.35 -2.89 0.44
CA ARG A 31 3.14 -1.65 0.30
C ARG A 31 4.59 -1.88 0.67
N LEU A 32 5.51 -1.24 -0.05
CA LEU A 32 6.92 -1.20 0.30
C LEU A 32 7.23 0.11 1.03
N LYS A 33 7.95 0.01 2.14
CA LYS A 33 8.50 1.17 2.84
C LYS A 33 10.01 1.15 2.74
N THR A 34 10.51 1.88 1.76
CA THR A 34 11.93 2.02 1.44
C THR A 34 12.55 3.21 2.17
N ASN A 35 13.88 3.39 2.03
CA ASN A 35 14.64 4.48 2.65
C ASN A 35 14.49 4.52 4.17
N ILE A 36 14.68 3.38 4.82
CA ILE A 36 14.71 3.25 6.27
C ILE A 36 15.97 2.50 6.69
N ASN A 37 16.25 2.51 7.99
CA ASN A 37 17.20 1.62 8.63
C ASN A 37 16.47 0.88 9.74
N VAL A 38 16.45 -0.45 9.70
CA VAL A 38 15.84 -1.26 10.76
C VAL A 38 16.81 -1.29 11.95
N LEU A 39 16.28 -0.98 13.13
CA LEU A 39 17.08 -0.93 14.36
C LEU A 39 16.91 -2.20 15.17
N GLU A 40 15.67 -2.66 15.31
CA GLU A 40 15.32 -3.81 16.14
C GLU A 40 13.96 -4.37 15.72
N MET A 41 13.84 -5.69 15.75
CA MET A 41 12.56 -6.40 15.66
C MET A 41 12.31 -7.15 16.96
N ASP A 42 11.20 -6.79 17.62
CA ASP A 42 10.69 -7.47 18.81
C ASP A 42 9.52 -8.41 18.39
N SER A 43 8.95 -9.11 19.36
CA SER A 43 7.74 -9.93 19.24
C SER A 43 6.51 -9.16 18.73
N THR A 44 6.38 -7.87 19.07
CA THR A 44 5.17 -7.08 18.79
C THR A 44 5.40 -5.93 17.80
N LYS A 45 6.63 -5.43 17.70
CA LYS A 45 6.94 -4.20 16.98
C LYS A 45 8.29 -4.26 16.28
N ILE A 46 8.42 -3.48 15.21
CA ILE A 46 9.65 -3.24 14.47
C ILE A 46 10.00 -1.76 14.63
N ALA A 47 11.18 -1.50 15.18
CA ALA A 47 11.76 -0.18 15.33
C ALA A 47 12.63 0.14 14.11
N TYR A 48 12.43 1.32 13.52
CA TYR A 48 13.23 1.77 12.38
C TYR A 48 13.49 3.28 12.42
N ALA A 49 14.60 3.72 11.86
CA ALA A 49 14.91 5.11 11.63
C ALA A 49 14.51 5.51 10.19
N PRO A 50 13.80 6.63 9.99
CA PRO A 50 13.46 7.12 8.67
C PRO A 50 14.65 7.82 8.01
N GLY A 51 14.85 7.56 6.71
CA GLY A 51 15.90 8.18 5.91
C GLY A 51 17.11 7.26 5.71
N ARG A 52 17.97 7.68 4.78
CA ARG A 52 19.11 6.89 4.30
C ARG A 52 20.19 6.70 5.36
N SER A 53 20.38 7.70 6.23
CA SER A 53 21.35 7.66 7.31
C SER A 53 20.66 7.87 8.65
N ILE A 54 21.16 7.16 9.66
CA ILE A 54 20.73 7.34 11.04
C ILE A 54 21.17 8.73 11.50
N LYS A 55 20.19 9.64 11.62
CA LYS A 55 20.43 10.98 12.15
C LYS A 55 20.32 10.95 13.67
N VAL A 56 21.44 11.23 14.32
CA VAL A 56 21.54 11.41 15.76
C VAL A 56 21.38 12.91 16.07
N ASN A 57 20.54 13.26 17.04
CA ASN A 57 20.40 14.65 17.47
C ASN A 57 21.58 15.08 18.38
N SER A 58 21.63 16.35 18.74
CA SER A 58 22.66 16.90 19.65
C SER A 58 22.70 16.26 21.05
N ARG A 59 21.68 15.46 21.40
CA ARG A 59 21.59 14.72 22.67
C ARG A 59 21.95 13.24 22.53
N GLY A 60 22.45 12.80 21.38
CA GLY A 60 22.78 11.39 21.15
C GLY A 60 21.59 10.48 20.83
N LEU A 61 20.39 11.04 20.63
CA LEU A 61 19.18 10.25 20.38
C LEU A 61 18.89 10.11 18.88
N VAL A 62 18.49 8.90 18.48
CA VAL A 62 18.03 8.57 17.13
C VAL A 62 16.53 8.82 17.03
N ARG A 63 16.08 9.36 15.88
CA ARG A 63 14.64 9.50 15.60
C ARG A 63 14.03 8.14 15.22
N THR A 64 13.60 7.39 16.22
CA THR A 64 12.98 6.07 16.02
C THR A 64 11.49 6.21 15.70
N LYS A 65 11.03 5.41 14.74
CA LYS A 65 9.61 5.15 14.47
C LYS A 65 9.33 3.67 14.68
N TYR A 66 8.07 3.37 14.96
CA TYR A 66 7.63 2.00 15.20
C TYR A 66 6.60 1.58 14.16
N LYS A 67 6.59 0.28 13.89
CA LYS A 67 5.52 -0.40 13.19
C LYS A 67 5.15 -1.67 13.94
N GLU A 68 3.86 -2.01 13.97
CA GLU A 68 3.44 -3.28 14.54
C GLU A 68 3.97 -4.43 13.68
N ARG A 69 4.45 -5.49 14.30
CA ARG A 69 5.05 -6.62 13.57
C ARG A 69 4.02 -7.34 12.70
N GLN A 70 2.77 -7.43 13.17
CA GLN A 70 1.65 -7.99 12.40
C GLN A 70 1.35 -7.24 11.09
N ASP A 71 1.76 -5.97 10.97
CA ASP A 71 1.60 -5.19 9.74
C ASP A 71 2.71 -5.49 8.70
N VAL A 72 3.77 -6.21 9.07
CA VAL A 72 4.98 -6.43 8.26
C VAL A 72 5.11 -7.90 7.91
N PHE A 73 5.26 -8.18 6.61
CA PHE A 73 5.45 -9.53 6.09
C PHE A 73 6.91 -9.94 6.21
N GLU A 74 7.82 -9.15 5.64
CA GLU A 74 9.26 -9.41 5.67
C GLU A 74 10.07 -8.11 5.65
N ILE A 75 11.30 -8.20 6.13
CA ILE A 75 12.30 -7.15 6.11
C ILE A 75 13.33 -7.53 5.04
N TRP A 76 13.56 -6.63 4.10
CA TRP A 76 14.66 -6.77 3.14
C TRP A 76 15.77 -5.85 3.59
N TYR A 77 16.91 -6.43 3.98
CA TYR A 77 18.06 -5.67 4.42
C TYR A 77 18.91 -5.22 3.23
N GLU A 78 19.72 -4.19 3.44
CA GLU A 78 20.70 -3.70 2.45
C GLU A 78 21.66 -4.80 1.96
N ASP A 79 22.02 -5.76 2.81
CA ASP A 79 22.92 -6.88 2.49
C ASP A 79 22.27 -7.99 1.64
N SER A 80 21.08 -7.73 1.09
CA SER A 80 20.24 -8.67 0.33
C SER A 80 19.70 -9.85 1.15
N THR A 81 19.89 -9.85 2.47
CA THR A 81 19.23 -10.82 3.34
C THR A 81 17.77 -10.45 3.52
N ARG A 82 16.94 -11.47 3.78
CA ARG A 82 15.52 -11.30 4.04
C ARG A 82 15.18 -11.98 5.35
N GLU A 83 14.51 -11.25 6.22
CA GLU A 83 14.03 -11.76 7.50
C GLU A 83 12.51 -11.74 7.54
N LEU A 84 11.91 -12.87 7.90
CA LEU A 84 10.47 -13.02 7.97
C LEU A 84 9.94 -12.38 9.26
N ALA A 85 9.15 -11.31 9.11
CA ALA A 85 8.47 -10.66 10.22
C ALA A 85 7.12 -11.32 10.53
N TYR A 86 6.51 -11.96 9.52
CA TYR A 86 5.21 -12.62 9.62
C TYR A 86 5.14 -13.61 10.78
N ILE A 87 4.09 -13.46 11.61
CA ILE A 87 3.76 -14.37 12.69
C ILE A 87 2.54 -15.16 12.25
N MET A 88 2.68 -16.49 12.19
CA MET A 88 1.59 -17.37 11.86
C MET A 88 0.58 -17.39 13.01
N ASP A 89 -0.69 -17.16 12.68
CA ASP A 89 -1.74 -17.16 13.68
C ASP A 89 -1.96 -18.58 14.22
N SER A 90 -2.06 -18.73 15.54
CA SER A 90 -2.20 -20.04 16.20
C SER A 90 -3.67 -20.48 16.34
N SER A 91 -4.62 -19.61 16.00
CA SER A 91 -6.05 -19.87 16.07
C SER A 91 -6.75 -19.68 14.72
N GLY A 92 -7.42 -20.73 14.23
CA GLY A 92 -8.22 -20.68 13.00
C GLY A 92 -7.49 -21.19 11.74
N PHE A 93 -7.64 -20.45 10.63
CA PHE A 93 -7.04 -20.80 9.33
C PHE A 93 -5.54 -20.47 9.32
N ILE A 94 -4.72 -21.51 9.48
CA ILE A 94 -3.27 -21.41 9.45
C ILE A 94 -2.82 -21.15 8.00
N ILE A 95 -2.43 -19.92 7.69
CA ILE A 95 -1.84 -19.55 6.40
C ILE A 95 -0.33 -19.74 6.48
N THR A 96 0.24 -20.53 5.56
CA THR A 96 1.69 -20.74 5.52
C THR A 96 2.42 -19.49 5.04
N PRO A 97 3.69 -19.26 5.42
CA PRO A 97 4.46 -18.10 4.95
C PRO A 97 4.49 -17.93 3.42
N GLU A 98 4.46 -19.04 2.67
CA GLU A 98 4.41 -19.05 1.21
C GLU A 98 3.06 -18.56 0.65
N GLN A 99 1.97 -18.98 1.29
CA GLN A 99 0.62 -18.52 0.95
C GLN A 99 0.44 -17.04 1.32
N ALA A 100 0.96 -16.63 2.48
CA ALA A 100 0.99 -15.24 2.91
C ALA A 100 1.80 -14.38 1.93
N ARG A 101 2.98 -14.84 1.50
CA ARG A 101 3.78 -14.16 0.47
C ARG A 101 2.96 -13.92 -0.80
N SER A 102 2.33 -14.98 -1.30
CA SER A 102 1.53 -14.91 -2.52
C SER A 102 0.38 -13.89 -2.39
N TYR A 103 -0.28 -13.85 -1.23
CA TYR A 103 -1.31 -12.85 -0.93
C TYR A 103 -0.76 -11.43 -0.94
N VAL A 104 0.38 -11.20 -0.27
CA VAL A 104 1.02 -9.89 -0.18
C VAL A 104 1.50 -9.42 -1.55
N ASP A 105 2.03 -10.31 -2.39
CA ASP A 105 2.41 -10.03 -3.78
C ASP A 105 1.20 -9.62 -4.63
N GLY A 106 0.08 -10.33 -4.48
CA GLY A 106 -1.19 -9.93 -5.11
C GLY A 106 -1.65 -8.53 -4.67
N CYS A 107 -1.47 -8.19 -3.40
CA CYS A 107 -1.76 -6.85 -2.89
C CYS A 107 -0.82 -5.79 -3.48
N HIS A 108 0.47 -6.11 -3.59
CA HIS A 108 1.49 -5.24 -4.16
C HIS A 108 1.17 -4.89 -5.62
N ASP A 109 0.85 -5.89 -6.43
CA ASP A 109 0.53 -5.70 -7.84
C ASP A 109 -0.80 -4.99 -8.03
N ALA A 110 -1.79 -5.23 -7.16
CA ALA A 110 -2.98 -4.40 -7.13
C ALA A 110 -2.66 -2.93 -6.81
N PHE A 111 -1.61 -2.64 -6.02
CA PHE A 111 -1.15 -1.27 -5.81
C PHE A 111 -0.61 -0.64 -7.09
N GLN A 112 0.19 -1.37 -7.86
CA GLN A 112 0.81 -0.89 -9.09
C GLN A 112 -0.16 -0.79 -10.27
N TYR A 113 -0.95 -1.84 -10.53
CA TYR A 113 -1.71 -1.97 -11.77
C TYR A 113 -3.18 -1.55 -11.65
N SER A 114 -3.79 -1.68 -10.46
CA SER A 114 -5.20 -1.34 -10.29
C SER A 114 -5.40 0.14 -9.93
N HIS A 115 -5.69 0.95 -10.95
CA HIS A 115 -6.14 2.32 -10.80
C HIS A 115 -7.67 2.41 -10.80
N ASN A 116 -8.25 3.00 -9.76
CA ASN A 116 -9.68 3.27 -9.71
C ASN A 116 -9.96 4.69 -10.22
N ARG A 117 -10.32 4.82 -11.50
CA ARG A 117 -10.64 6.11 -12.13
C ARG A 117 -12.13 6.41 -12.23
N ILE A 118 -12.99 5.43 -11.96
CA ILE A 118 -14.42 5.50 -12.30
C ILE A 118 -15.29 5.57 -11.04
N VAL A 119 -15.05 4.71 -10.04
CA VAL A 119 -15.96 4.56 -8.89
C VAL A 119 -16.04 5.83 -8.05
N GLY A 120 -14.90 6.52 -7.85
CA GLY A 120 -14.85 7.79 -7.12
C GLY A 120 -15.70 8.88 -7.77
N PRO A 121 -15.42 9.26 -9.03
CA PRO A 121 -16.23 10.24 -9.76
C PRO A 121 -17.72 9.90 -9.84
N ILE A 122 -18.10 8.63 -10.02
CA ILE A 122 -19.52 8.25 -10.00
C ILE A 122 -20.13 8.50 -8.61
N CYS A 123 -19.45 8.10 -7.53
CA CYS A 123 -19.90 8.38 -6.17
C CYS A 123 -20.07 9.88 -5.92
N TYR A 124 -19.15 10.70 -6.44
CA TYR A 124 -19.24 12.16 -6.36
C TYR A 124 -20.52 12.68 -7.01
N VAL A 125 -20.78 12.29 -8.27
CA VAL A 125 -21.96 12.76 -9.02
C VAL A 125 -23.25 12.32 -8.34
N VAL A 126 -23.34 11.06 -7.92
CA VAL A 126 -24.51 10.52 -7.21
C VAL A 126 -24.75 11.28 -5.90
N THR A 127 -23.70 11.50 -5.11
CA THR A 127 -23.80 12.20 -3.83
C THR A 127 -24.16 13.67 -4.02
N LEU A 128 -23.53 14.37 -4.96
CA LEU A 128 -23.84 15.78 -5.25
C LEU A 128 -25.28 15.95 -5.75
N SER A 129 -25.73 15.05 -6.64
CA SER A 129 -27.11 15.08 -7.15
C SER A 129 -28.14 14.80 -6.06
N SER A 130 -27.79 13.96 -5.09
CA SER A 130 -28.68 13.62 -3.98
C SER A 130 -29.02 14.82 -3.08
N ILE A 131 -28.18 15.86 -3.06
CA ILE A 131 -28.40 17.08 -2.27
C ILE A 131 -29.65 17.84 -2.72
N PHE A 132 -30.03 17.73 -4.00
CA PHE A 132 -31.21 18.39 -4.54
C PHE A 132 -32.51 17.59 -4.35
N ILE A 133 -32.43 16.34 -3.89
CA ILE A 133 -33.56 15.41 -3.83
C ILE A 133 -33.84 14.96 -2.39
N LEU A 134 -32.77 14.77 -1.60
CA LEU A 134 -32.84 14.21 -0.25
C LEU A 134 -32.65 15.29 0.82
N PRO A 135 -33.24 15.10 2.02
CA PRO A 135 -32.96 15.97 3.15
C PRO A 135 -31.47 15.87 3.56
N PRO A 136 -30.86 16.94 4.12
CA PRO A 136 -29.42 17.01 4.38
C PRO A 136 -28.86 15.85 5.23
N ILE A 137 -29.64 15.34 6.19
CA ILE A 137 -29.24 14.21 7.04
C ILE A 137 -29.13 12.91 6.23
N ALA A 138 -30.00 12.70 5.23
CA ALA A 138 -30.00 11.50 4.40
C ALA A 138 -28.85 11.51 3.37
N VAL A 139 -28.41 12.68 2.92
CA VAL A 139 -27.27 12.84 2.00
C VAL A 139 -25.99 12.25 2.60
N ILE A 140 -25.79 12.40 3.93
CA ILE A 140 -24.61 11.88 4.63
C ILE A 140 -24.51 10.34 4.50
N ALA A 141 -25.64 9.65 4.38
CA ALA A 141 -25.67 8.19 4.23
C ALA A 141 -25.33 7.72 2.80
N VAL A 142 -25.43 8.59 1.79
CA VAL A 142 -25.27 8.21 0.38
C VAL A 142 -23.88 7.64 0.07
N PRO A 143 -22.75 8.24 0.49
CA PRO A 143 -21.43 7.65 0.30
C PRO A 143 -21.26 6.30 1.00
N CYS A 144 -21.90 6.11 2.17
CA CYS A 144 -21.84 4.86 2.92
C CYS A 144 -22.57 3.74 2.19
N VAL A 145 -23.80 4.01 1.72
CA VAL A 145 -24.60 3.04 0.94
C VAL A 145 -23.91 2.70 -0.37
N PHE A 146 -23.41 3.71 -1.09
CA PHE A 146 -22.66 3.50 -2.32
C PHE A 146 -21.41 2.65 -2.09
N SER A 147 -20.65 2.95 -1.03
CA SER A 147 -19.46 2.18 -0.68
C SER A 147 -19.80 0.73 -0.32
N ALA A 148 -20.88 0.49 0.44
CA ALA A 148 -21.37 -0.85 0.74
C ALA A 148 -21.76 -1.61 -0.54
N ALA A 149 -22.50 -0.97 -1.46
CA ALA A 149 -22.86 -1.55 -2.74
C ALA A 149 -21.60 -1.90 -3.57
N THR A 150 -20.60 -1.02 -3.62
CA THR A 150 -19.34 -1.30 -4.32
C THR A 150 -18.51 -2.41 -3.67
N ALA A 151 -18.66 -2.62 -2.37
CA ALA A 151 -17.97 -3.67 -1.63
C ALA A 151 -18.59 -5.06 -1.85
N ILE A 152 -19.86 -5.14 -2.28
CA ILE A 152 -20.51 -6.42 -2.61
C ILE A 152 -19.89 -7.02 -3.88
N PHE A 153 -19.56 -6.18 -4.87
CA PHE A 153 -19.01 -6.66 -6.14
C PHE A 153 -17.52 -6.99 -6.04
N THR A 154 -17.18 -8.26 -6.24
CA THR A 154 -15.79 -8.71 -6.34
C THR A 154 -15.20 -8.19 -7.66
N PRO A 155 -14.11 -7.42 -7.62
CA PRO A 155 -13.49 -6.93 -8.85
C PRO A 155 -12.86 -8.08 -9.65
N GLU A 156 -13.03 -8.06 -10.98
CA GLU A 156 -12.39 -9.04 -11.87
C GLU A 156 -10.87 -9.01 -11.74
N PHE A 157 -10.26 -10.18 -11.82
CA PHE A 157 -8.81 -10.32 -11.84
C PHE A 157 -8.32 -10.17 -13.28
N PRO A 158 -7.42 -9.21 -13.59
CA PRO A 158 -6.93 -9.01 -14.95
C PRO A 158 -5.87 -10.06 -15.28
N VAL A 159 -6.32 -11.21 -15.80
CA VAL A 159 -5.46 -12.34 -16.19
C VAL A 159 -4.37 -11.88 -17.17
N ASP A 160 -4.69 -10.97 -18.08
CA ASP A 160 -3.77 -10.50 -19.14
C ASP A 160 -2.62 -9.59 -18.64
N LYS A 161 -2.59 -9.20 -17.37
CA LYS A 161 -1.62 -8.22 -16.82
C LYS A 161 -0.67 -8.79 -15.77
N VAL A 162 -0.87 -10.05 -15.39
CA VAL A 162 -0.11 -10.70 -14.33
C VAL A 162 0.52 -11.97 -14.88
N ASP A 163 1.77 -12.23 -14.52
CA ASP A 163 2.48 -13.45 -14.91
C ASP A 163 1.77 -14.68 -14.34
N GLU A 164 1.18 -15.50 -15.21
CA GLU A 164 0.40 -16.69 -14.86
C GLU A 164 1.18 -17.69 -13.98
N SER A 165 2.51 -17.70 -14.07
CA SER A 165 3.36 -18.59 -13.26
C SER A 165 3.33 -18.28 -11.76
N GLN A 166 2.94 -17.07 -11.38
CA GLN A 166 2.87 -16.61 -9.98
C GLN A 166 1.44 -16.58 -9.42
N VAL A 167 0.43 -16.80 -10.28
CA VAL A 167 -0.98 -16.66 -9.92
C VAL A 167 -1.48 -17.92 -9.22
N ASN A 168 -1.52 -17.88 -7.89
CA ASN A 168 -2.25 -18.85 -7.08
C ASN A 168 -3.52 -18.23 -6.47
N LYS A 169 -4.33 -19.08 -5.83
CA LYS A 169 -5.59 -18.66 -5.18
C LYS A 169 -5.38 -17.49 -4.20
N TYR A 170 -4.30 -17.50 -3.42
CA TYR A 170 -4.02 -16.47 -2.41
C TYR A 170 -3.60 -15.15 -3.05
N TYR A 171 -2.83 -15.21 -4.14
CA TYR A 171 -2.48 -14.05 -4.95
C TYR A 171 -3.73 -13.35 -5.50
N ILE A 172 -4.65 -14.11 -6.11
CA ILE A 172 -5.90 -13.56 -6.66
C ILE A 172 -6.70 -12.88 -5.55
N LEU A 173 -6.80 -13.52 -4.37
CA LEU A 173 -7.50 -12.96 -3.21
C LEU A 173 -6.87 -11.63 -2.77
N GLY A 174 -5.56 -11.57 -2.60
CA GLY A 174 -4.86 -10.33 -2.21
C GLY A 174 -5.06 -9.19 -3.22
N TYR A 175 -5.02 -9.52 -4.51
CA TYR A 175 -5.27 -8.55 -5.57
C TYR A 175 -6.71 -8.00 -5.51
N GLN A 176 -7.70 -8.88 -5.37
CA GLN A 176 -9.12 -8.52 -5.33
C GLN A 176 -9.47 -7.70 -4.09
N ASP A 177 -8.98 -8.10 -2.91
CA ASP A 177 -9.18 -7.40 -1.65
C ASP A 177 -8.62 -5.98 -1.71
N THR A 178 -7.38 -5.84 -2.18
CA THR A 178 -6.74 -4.53 -2.32
C THR A 178 -7.49 -3.64 -3.31
N ARG A 179 -7.95 -4.20 -4.43
CA ARG A 179 -8.75 -3.47 -5.43
C ARG A 179 -10.11 -3.06 -4.86
N LYS A 180 -10.77 -3.91 -4.07
CA LYS A 180 -12.03 -3.59 -3.38
C LYS A 180 -11.81 -2.45 -2.37
N ILE A 181 -10.80 -2.53 -1.52
CA ILE A 181 -10.46 -1.49 -0.54
C ILE A 181 -10.15 -0.16 -1.23
N LYS A 182 -9.41 -0.17 -2.35
CA LYS A 182 -9.17 1.04 -3.15
C LYS A 182 -10.45 1.67 -3.68
N LYS A 183 -11.41 0.86 -4.14
CA LYS A 183 -12.73 1.34 -4.60
C LYS A 183 -13.52 2.00 -3.47
N VAL A 184 -13.61 1.33 -2.32
CA VAL A 184 -14.30 1.83 -1.11
C VAL A 184 -13.66 3.12 -0.58
N LYS A 185 -12.33 3.20 -0.49
CA LYS A 185 -11.64 4.42 -0.03
C LYS A 185 -11.87 5.58 -0.98
N SER A 186 -11.86 5.31 -2.29
CA SER A 186 -12.12 6.32 -3.31
C SER A 186 -13.58 6.80 -3.26
N SER A 187 -14.57 5.91 -3.16
CA SER A 187 -15.97 6.32 -3.05
C SER A 187 -16.23 7.17 -1.82
N MET A 188 -15.65 6.80 -0.67
CA MET A 188 -15.77 7.60 0.56
C MET A 188 -15.13 8.98 0.42
N PHE A 189 -13.91 9.06 -0.11
CA PHE A 189 -13.22 10.34 -0.30
C PHE A 189 -14.00 11.28 -1.23
N PHE A 190 -14.43 10.77 -2.39
CA PHE A 190 -15.19 11.55 -3.35
C PHE A 190 -16.61 11.88 -2.86
N GLY A 191 -17.24 10.99 -2.10
CA GLY A 191 -18.54 11.26 -1.48
C GLY A 191 -18.46 12.39 -0.44
N ILE A 192 -17.45 12.39 0.43
CA ILE A 192 -17.21 13.49 1.38
C ILE A 192 -16.92 14.80 0.63
N ALA A 193 -16.11 14.76 -0.44
CA ALA A 193 -15.84 15.93 -1.27
C ALA A 193 -17.12 16.49 -1.93
N ALA A 194 -18.04 15.63 -2.38
CA ALA A 194 -19.33 16.03 -2.93
C ALA A 194 -20.22 16.70 -1.88
N ILE A 195 -20.28 16.16 -0.67
CA ILE A 195 -21.01 16.76 0.45
C ILE A 195 -20.45 18.15 0.75
N ALA A 196 -19.13 18.28 0.91
CA ALA A 196 -18.47 19.56 1.15
C ALA A 196 -18.75 20.57 0.03
N THR A 197 -18.69 20.12 -1.23
CA THR A 197 -18.98 20.97 -2.39
C THR A 197 -20.43 21.44 -2.40
N GLY A 198 -21.38 20.55 -2.14
CA GLY A 198 -22.81 20.91 -2.12
C GLY A 198 -23.18 21.84 -0.97
N PHE A 199 -22.59 21.66 0.22
CA PHE A 199 -22.74 22.64 1.31
C PHE A 199 -22.17 24.02 0.93
N ALA A 200 -21.00 24.06 0.29
CA ALA A 200 -20.42 25.32 -0.19
C ALA A 200 -21.32 26.01 -1.24
N PHE A 201 -21.88 25.25 -2.19
CA PHE A 201 -22.85 25.78 -3.16
C PHE A 201 -24.09 26.33 -2.46
N SER A 202 -24.68 25.57 -1.54
CA SER A 202 -25.87 26.01 -0.80
C SER A 202 -25.62 27.25 0.05
N PHE A 203 -24.39 27.49 0.52
CA PHE A 203 -24.01 28.70 1.25
C PHE A 203 -23.76 29.90 0.34
N LEU A 204 -23.33 29.68 -0.91
CA LEU A 204 -23.09 30.75 -1.89
C LEU A 204 -24.36 31.20 -2.62
N THR A 205 -25.37 30.34 -2.71
CA THR A 205 -26.64 30.62 -3.40
C THR A 205 -27.76 31.08 -2.47
N ASN A 206 -27.58 30.98 -1.16
CA ASN A 206 -28.45 31.57 -0.13
C ASN A 206 -27.76 32.81 0.46
#